data_AF-A0A7U9RU24-F1
#
_entry.id   AF-A0A7U9RU24-F1
#
_cell.length_a   1.000
_cell.length_b   1.000
_cell.length_c   1.000
_cell.angle_alpha   90.00
_cell.angle_beta   90.00
_cell.angle_gamma   90.00
#
_symmetry.space_group_name_H-M   'P 1'
#
loop_
_entity.id
_entity.type
_entity.pdbx_description
1 polymer ?
#
loop_
_entity_poly.entity_id
_entity_poly.type
_entity_poly.pdbx_seq_one_letter_code
_entity_poly.pdbx_strand_id
1 'polypeptide(L)'
;MGQGAKPGIGGHLPSTKIVGDVSRTRMIPEGSDAISPAPHHDIYSIEDLRQLVFSLKEATEYKKPVIVKVAAVHNIAAIASGIARSGADIIAIDGFRGGTGATPTRIRDNVGIPIELALACVDQRLRDEGIRSNVSLVVGGSIRSAADVVKAVAFGADACYVATAALLALGCHLCRTCQSGKCNWGIATQRPELVKRLNPETGSERLIHLMTAWKHEIKELMGGMGINSIEALRGNRLMLRGIGLTEKELEILGISHAGE
;
A
#
# COMPACT_ATOMS: atom_id res chain seq x y z
N MET A 1 11.36 -3.08 5.35
CA MET A 1 10.33 -3.98 4.77
C MET A 1 9.65 -3.25 3.61
N GLY A 2 9.58 -3.85 2.42
CA GLY A 2 9.62 -3.15 1.12
C GLY A 2 8.35 -2.40 0.64
N GLN A 3 8.44 -1.77 -0.53
CA GLN A 3 7.31 -1.12 -1.23
C GLN A 3 7.07 -1.75 -2.60
N GLY A 4 5.80 -1.81 -3.05
CA GLY A 4 5.42 -2.48 -4.30
C GLY A 4 5.98 -1.84 -5.58
N ALA A 5 6.47 -0.60 -5.51
CA ALA A 5 7.12 0.08 -6.65
C ALA A 5 8.58 -0.33 -6.85
N LYS A 6 9.20 -0.88 -5.80
CA LYS A 6 10.60 -1.27 -5.78
C LYS A 6 10.92 -2.29 -4.68
N PRO A 7 10.40 -3.51 -4.78
CA PRO A 7 10.70 -4.55 -3.81
C PRO A 7 12.21 -4.81 -3.77
N GLY A 8 12.77 -4.96 -2.57
CA GLY A 8 14.18 -5.31 -2.37
C GLY A 8 15.20 -4.17 -2.48
N ILE A 9 14.77 -2.92 -2.72
CA ILE A 9 15.68 -1.75 -2.68
C ILE A 9 15.15 -0.64 -1.78
N GLY A 10 16.07 0.13 -1.22
CA GLY A 10 15.79 1.21 -0.28
C GLY A 10 15.21 2.47 -0.92
N GLY A 11 14.89 3.43 -0.05
CA GLY A 11 14.49 4.79 -0.42
C GLY A 11 15.51 5.48 -1.31
N HIS A 12 15.03 6.36 -2.20
CA HIS A 12 15.88 7.26 -2.97
C HIS A 12 15.23 8.64 -2.97
N LEU A 13 15.94 9.63 -2.44
CA LEU A 13 15.58 11.03 -2.54
C LEU A 13 16.71 11.77 -3.26
N PRO A 14 16.48 12.25 -4.49
CA PRO A 14 17.50 12.96 -5.24
C PRO A 14 17.96 14.25 -4.54
N SER A 15 19.23 14.57 -4.69
CA SER A 15 19.95 15.76 -4.20
C SER A 15 19.20 17.07 -4.40
N THR A 16 18.57 17.22 -5.56
CA THR A 16 17.76 18.42 -5.90
C THR A 16 16.55 18.63 -4.99
N LYS A 17 16.20 17.64 -4.16
CA LYS A 17 15.11 17.68 -3.19
C LYS A 17 15.60 17.62 -1.74
N ILE A 18 16.91 17.65 -1.50
CA ILE A 18 17.51 17.70 -0.16
C ILE A 18 18.00 19.12 0.08
N VAL A 19 17.07 19.96 0.54
CA VAL A 19 17.27 21.39 0.82
C VAL A 19 16.45 21.80 2.05
N GLY A 20 16.90 22.82 2.77
CA GLY A 20 16.16 23.46 3.85
C GLY A 20 15.72 22.47 4.93
N ASP A 21 14.41 22.43 5.20
CA ASP A 21 13.84 21.56 6.24
C ASP A 21 14.11 20.07 5.99
N VAL A 22 14.19 19.64 4.72
CA VAL A 22 14.45 18.23 4.40
C VAL A 22 15.85 17.82 4.85
N SER A 23 16.85 18.67 4.58
CA SER A 23 18.23 18.44 5.00
C SER A 23 18.35 18.43 6.52
N ARG A 24 17.79 19.45 7.20
CA ARG A 24 17.80 19.57 8.66
C ARG A 24 17.13 18.38 9.35
N THR A 25 15.94 18.00 8.88
CA THR A 25 15.15 16.91 9.48
C THR A 25 15.85 15.56 9.33
N ARG A 26 16.55 15.34 8.20
CA ARG A 26 17.19 14.06 7.91
C ARG A 26 18.66 13.99 8.28
N MET A 27 19.26 15.11 8.67
CA MET A 27 20.70 15.24 8.92
C MET A 27 21.54 14.81 7.71
N ILE A 28 21.10 15.18 6.50
CA ILE A 28 21.80 14.88 5.24
C ILE A 28 22.26 16.20 4.62
N PRO A 29 23.53 16.34 4.21
CA PRO A 29 24.02 17.57 3.59
C PRO A 29 23.18 17.99 2.38
N GLU A 30 22.92 19.29 2.26
CA GLU A 30 22.18 19.83 1.11
C GLU A 30 22.87 19.47 -0.21
N GLY A 31 22.08 19.15 -1.23
CA GLY A 31 22.61 18.77 -2.54
C GLY A 31 23.26 17.39 -2.62
N SER A 32 23.20 16.57 -1.57
CA SER A 32 23.61 15.16 -1.61
C SER A 32 22.42 14.24 -1.89
N ASP A 33 22.62 13.12 -2.58
CA ASP A 33 21.58 12.10 -2.74
C ASP A 33 21.40 11.33 -1.42
N ALA A 34 20.14 11.02 -1.06
CA ALA A 34 19.84 10.08 0.01
C ALA A 34 19.42 8.74 -0.58
N ILE A 35 20.32 7.75 -0.52
CA ILE A 35 20.07 6.37 -0.89
C ILE A 35 20.04 5.56 0.41
N SER A 36 18.86 5.05 0.78
CA SER A 36 18.74 4.23 1.97
C SER A 36 19.26 2.82 1.69
N PRO A 37 19.87 2.15 2.68
CA PRO A 37 20.13 0.72 2.61
C PRO A 37 18.87 -0.07 2.23
N ALA A 38 19.05 -1.15 1.48
CA ALA A 38 17.94 -2.05 1.14
C ALA A 38 17.39 -2.80 2.36
N PRO A 39 18.23 -3.43 3.21
CA PRO A 39 17.77 -4.01 4.46
C PRO A 39 17.69 -2.96 5.58
N HIS A 40 16.88 -3.26 6.56
CA HIS A 40 16.99 -2.67 7.89
C HIS A 40 18.16 -3.37 8.61
N HIS A 41 19.12 -2.61 9.13
CA HIS A 41 20.31 -3.18 9.79
C HIS A 41 20.02 -3.79 11.16
N ASP A 42 18.80 -3.61 11.66
CA ASP A 42 18.26 -4.17 12.89
C ASP A 42 17.22 -5.28 12.61
N ILE A 43 17.11 -5.76 11.35
CA ILE A 43 16.19 -6.84 10.98
C ILE A 43 16.88 -7.79 10.00
N TYR A 44 17.45 -8.89 10.51
CA TYR A 44 18.03 -9.96 9.69
C TYR A 44 17.22 -11.27 9.75
N SER A 45 16.32 -11.37 10.71
CA SER A 45 15.46 -12.53 10.98
C SER A 45 14.06 -12.11 11.41
N ILE A 46 13.16 -13.08 11.57
CA ILE A 46 11.80 -12.79 12.07
C ILE A 46 11.81 -12.45 13.56
N GLU A 47 12.78 -12.99 14.30
CA GLU A 47 13.05 -12.71 15.70
C GLU A 47 13.49 -11.26 15.90
N ASP A 48 14.35 -10.74 15.01
CA ASP A 48 14.76 -9.33 15.04
C ASP A 48 13.58 -8.41 14.75
N LEU A 49 12.72 -8.76 13.77
CA LEU A 49 11.49 -8.01 13.50
C LEU A 49 10.60 -7.98 14.76
N ARG A 50 10.47 -9.12 15.45
CA ARG A 50 9.71 -9.20 16.69
C ARG A 50 10.30 -8.27 17.75
N GLN A 51 11.62 -8.28 17.94
CA GLN A 51 12.28 -7.37 18.89
C GLN A 51 11.99 -5.90 18.57
N LEU A 52 12.09 -5.50 17.30
CA LEU A 52 11.78 -4.14 16.88
C LEU A 52 10.30 -3.78 17.11
N VAL A 53 9.38 -4.68 16.78
CA VAL A 53 7.94 -4.49 17.02
C VAL A 53 7.67 -4.26 18.52
N PHE A 54 8.22 -5.09 19.41
CA PHE A 54 8.04 -4.91 20.85
C PHE A 54 8.72 -3.64 21.36
N SER A 55 9.90 -3.31 20.86
CA SER A 55 10.59 -2.05 21.22
C SER A 55 9.74 -0.82 20.86
N LEU A 56 9.08 -0.82 19.69
CA LEU A 56 8.17 0.25 19.29
C LEU A 56 6.90 0.29 20.16
N LYS A 57 6.36 -0.87 20.55
CA LYS A 57 5.22 -0.94 21.46
C LYS A 57 5.56 -0.38 22.84
N GLU A 58 6.69 -0.78 23.41
CA GLU A 58 7.20 -0.24 24.68
C GLU A 58 7.42 1.28 24.58
N ALA A 59 8.10 1.75 23.54
CA ALA A 59 8.39 3.17 23.33
C ALA A 59 7.13 4.03 23.17
N THR A 60 6.01 3.42 22.79
CA THR A 60 4.71 4.07 22.64
C THR A 60 3.74 3.74 23.77
N GLU A 61 4.22 3.08 24.83
CA GLU A 61 3.42 2.60 25.97
C GLU A 61 2.18 1.79 25.53
N TYR A 62 2.31 1.03 24.43
CA TYR A 62 1.23 0.26 23.81
C TYR A 62 0.02 1.11 23.37
N LYS A 63 0.16 2.44 23.24
CA LYS A 63 -0.92 3.35 22.84
C LYS A 63 -1.04 3.49 21.32
N LYS A 64 -0.07 2.99 20.55
CA LYS A 64 -0.02 3.12 19.08
C LYS A 64 0.11 1.75 18.43
N PRO A 65 -0.64 1.48 17.34
CA PRO A 65 -0.50 0.24 16.60
C PRO A 65 0.82 0.22 15.80
N VAL A 66 1.44 -0.95 15.72
CA VAL A 66 2.64 -1.19 14.92
C VAL A 66 2.25 -1.85 13.60
N ILE A 67 2.58 -1.18 12.50
CA ILE A 67 2.31 -1.63 11.13
C ILE A 67 3.60 -2.15 10.51
N VAL A 68 3.60 -3.39 10.05
CA VAL A 68 4.69 -3.92 9.22
C VAL A 68 4.27 -3.88 7.77
N LYS A 69 4.96 -3.05 6.99
CA LYS A 69 4.68 -2.84 5.57
C LYS A 69 5.60 -3.68 4.69
N VAL A 70 5.03 -4.47 3.77
CA VAL A 70 5.75 -5.37 2.86
C VAL A 70 5.30 -5.19 1.42
N ALA A 71 6.23 -5.39 0.49
CA ALA A 71 5.88 -5.55 -0.91
C ALA A 71 5.41 -7.00 -1.16
N ALA A 72 4.38 -7.16 -1.99
CA ALA A 72 3.95 -8.45 -2.48
C ALA A 72 5.02 -9.05 -3.41
N VAL A 73 5.69 -10.09 -2.93
CA VAL A 73 6.73 -10.84 -3.64
C VAL A 73 6.53 -12.34 -3.40
N HIS A 74 7.35 -13.19 -4.02
CA HIS A 74 7.36 -14.62 -3.77
C HIS A 74 7.39 -14.91 -2.25
N ASN A 75 6.65 -15.94 -1.82
CA ASN A 75 6.48 -16.35 -0.42
C ASN A 75 5.81 -15.32 0.51
N ILE A 76 5.09 -14.34 -0.03
CA ILE A 76 4.35 -13.35 0.78
C ILE A 76 3.45 -13.98 1.85
N ALA A 77 2.82 -15.13 1.58
CA ALA A 77 1.98 -15.84 2.54
C ALA A 77 2.78 -16.31 3.78
N ALA A 78 3.95 -16.91 3.58
CA ALA A 78 4.82 -17.34 4.68
C ALA A 78 5.39 -16.14 5.44
N ILE A 79 5.79 -15.08 4.72
CA ILE A 79 6.27 -13.83 5.31
C ILE A 79 5.17 -13.22 6.20
N ALA A 80 3.93 -13.18 5.72
CA ALA A 80 2.80 -12.65 6.49
C ALA A 80 2.49 -13.47 7.75
N SER A 81 2.60 -14.80 7.69
CA SER A 81 2.48 -15.66 8.89
C SER A 81 3.57 -15.30 9.92
N GLY A 82 4.82 -15.14 9.49
CA GLY A 82 5.91 -14.70 10.36
C GLY A 82 5.61 -13.33 11.01
N ILE A 83 5.16 -12.36 10.22
CA ILE A 83 4.81 -11.01 10.70
C ILE A 83 3.65 -11.08 11.71
N ALA A 84 2.62 -11.89 11.47
CA ALA A 84 1.52 -12.06 12.41
C ALA A 84 2.00 -12.59 13.77
N ARG A 85 3.07 -13.41 13.78
CA ARG A 85 3.69 -13.95 14.99
C ARG A 85 4.72 -13.01 15.64
N SER A 86 5.14 -11.94 14.95
CA SER A 86 6.06 -10.94 15.50
C SER A 86 5.37 -9.99 16.50
N GLY A 87 4.04 -10.04 16.59
CA GLY A 87 3.24 -9.17 17.45
C GLY A 87 2.84 -7.85 16.79
N ALA A 88 3.02 -7.73 15.47
CA ALA A 88 2.51 -6.59 14.71
C ALA A 88 0.98 -6.53 14.78
N ASP A 89 0.39 -5.34 14.83
CA ASP A 89 -1.07 -5.18 14.87
C ASP A 89 -1.67 -5.19 13.46
N ILE A 90 -0.89 -4.71 12.47
CA ILE A 90 -1.32 -4.54 11.09
C ILE A 90 -0.22 -5.04 10.14
N ILE A 91 -0.61 -5.83 9.14
CA ILE A 91 0.22 -6.18 7.99
C ILE A 91 -0.24 -5.33 6.80
N ALA A 92 0.62 -4.42 6.36
CA ALA A 92 0.36 -3.61 5.17
C ALA A 92 1.01 -4.25 3.93
N ILE A 93 0.23 -4.64 2.93
CA ILE A 93 0.72 -5.31 1.71
C ILE A 93 0.61 -4.36 0.53
N ASP A 94 1.73 -4.11 -0.15
CA ASP A 94 1.81 -3.33 -1.39
C ASP A 94 1.94 -4.26 -2.59
N GLY A 95 0.91 -4.31 -3.43
CA GLY A 95 0.99 -4.97 -4.72
C GLY A 95 1.94 -4.26 -5.69
N PHE A 96 2.26 -4.97 -6.78
CA PHE A 96 2.97 -4.45 -7.93
C PHE A 96 2.35 -3.13 -8.44
N ARG A 97 3.18 -2.25 -9.02
CA ARG A 97 2.80 -0.91 -9.51
C ARG A 97 2.36 0.07 -8.42
N GLY A 98 2.84 -0.12 -7.19
CA GLY A 98 2.79 0.93 -6.17
C GLY A 98 3.39 2.25 -6.68
N GLY A 99 2.89 3.38 -6.18
CA GLY A 99 3.43 4.70 -6.52
C GLY A 99 4.84 4.91 -5.95
N THR A 100 5.66 5.73 -6.62
CA THR A 100 6.96 6.15 -6.10
C THR A 100 7.42 7.46 -6.74
N GLY A 101 8.15 8.26 -5.96
CA GLY A 101 8.77 9.49 -6.44
C GLY A 101 10.07 9.26 -7.21
N ALA A 102 10.81 8.18 -6.92
CA ALA A 102 12.09 7.86 -7.55
C ALA A 102 12.37 6.35 -7.46
N THR A 103 12.47 5.71 -8.63
CA THR A 103 12.83 4.30 -8.78
C THR A 103 13.38 4.03 -10.18
N PRO A 104 14.29 3.06 -10.37
CA PRO A 104 14.62 2.54 -11.68
C PRO A 104 13.38 1.94 -12.38
N THR A 105 13.16 2.29 -13.64
CA THR A 105 12.00 1.81 -14.42
C THR A 105 11.98 0.29 -14.54
N ARG A 106 13.15 -0.35 -14.72
CA ARG A 106 13.26 -1.81 -14.76
C ARG A 106 12.70 -2.50 -13.52
N ILE A 107 12.92 -1.95 -12.33
CA ILE A 107 12.37 -2.53 -11.11
C ILE A 107 10.87 -2.27 -11.03
N ARG A 108 10.46 -1.01 -11.24
CA ARG A 108 9.06 -0.59 -11.17
C ARG A 108 8.13 -1.39 -12.06
N ASP A 109 8.60 -1.72 -13.27
CA ASP A 109 7.78 -2.28 -14.32
C ASP A 109 7.86 -3.81 -14.39
N ASN A 110 8.76 -4.46 -13.61
CA ASN A 110 8.98 -5.90 -13.71
C ASN A 110 9.05 -6.67 -12.37
N VAL A 111 8.96 -6.00 -11.21
CA VAL A 111 9.13 -6.67 -9.90
C VAL A 111 7.91 -6.47 -9.01
N GLY A 112 7.29 -7.59 -8.59
CA GLY A 112 6.20 -7.63 -7.63
C GLY A 112 5.06 -8.54 -8.08
N ILE A 113 4.12 -8.79 -7.18
CA ILE A 113 2.91 -9.59 -7.43
C ILE A 113 1.67 -8.68 -7.38
N PRO A 114 0.65 -8.88 -8.24
CA PRO A 114 -0.65 -8.21 -8.12
C PRO A 114 -1.24 -8.35 -6.71
N ILE A 115 -1.91 -7.30 -6.23
CA ILE A 115 -2.38 -7.28 -4.84
C ILE A 115 -3.47 -8.31 -4.58
N GLU A 116 -4.32 -8.58 -5.58
CA GLU A 116 -5.43 -9.52 -5.50
C GLU A 116 -4.94 -10.95 -5.20
N LEU A 117 -3.95 -11.42 -5.97
CA LEU A 117 -3.33 -12.74 -5.77
C LEU A 117 -2.59 -12.82 -4.43
N ALA A 118 -1.82 -11.78 -4.10
CA ALA A 118 -1.04 -11.75 -2.86
C ALA A 118 -1.95 -11.77 -1.62
N LEU A 119 -3.01 -10.95 -1.63
CA LEU A 119 -3.98 -10.85 -0.55
C LEU A 119 -4.74 -12.16 -0.38
N ALA A 120 -5.26 -12.75 -1.46
CA ALA A 120 -6.01 -14.01 -1.39
C ALA A 120 -5.18 -15.14 -0.77
N CYS A 121 -3.90 -15.25 -1.15
CA CYS A 121 -2.95 -16.21 -0.57
C CYS A 121 -2.66 -15.94 0.91
N VAL A 122 -2.46 -14.67 1.29
CA VAL A 122 -2.16 -14.29 2.68
C VAL A 122 -3.37 -14.52 3.59
N ASP A 123 -4.56 -14.07 3.18
CA ASP A 123 -5.79 -14.26 3.94
C ASP A 123 -6.06 -15.75 4.17
N GLN A 124 -5.95 -16.58 3.13
CA GLN A 124 -6.13 -18.02 3.24
C GLN A 124 -5.09 -18.65 4.19
N ARG A 125 -3.80 -18.36 4.00
CA ARG A 125 -2.73 -18.90 4.86
C ARG A 125 -2.94 -18.58 6.33
N LEU A 126 -3.29 -17.33 6.65
CA LEU A 126 -3.51 -16.93 8.04
C LEU A 126 -4.76 -17.57 8.64
N ARG A 127 -5.79 -17.86 7.82
CA ARG A 127 -6.98 -18.60 8.25
C ARG A 127 -6.67 -20.07 8.50
N ASP A 128 -5.93 -20.71 7.59
CA ASP A 128 -5.50 -22.11 7.73
C ASP A 128 -4.67 -22.32 9.00
N GLU A 129 -3.86 -21.32 9.38
CA GLU A 129 -3.07 -21.34 10.60
C GLU A 129 -3.84 -20.88 11.86
N GLY A 130 -5.08 -20.43 11.73
CA GLY A 130 -5.89 -19.95 12.85
C GLY A 130 -5.42 -18.62 13.47
N ILE A 131 -4.59 -17.85 12.77
CA ILE A 131 -4.01 -16.59 13.26
C ILE A 131 -4.51 -15.35 12.53
N ARG A 132 -5.46 -15.49 11.60
CA ARG A 132 -6.03 -14.37 10.82
C ARG A 132 -6.63 -13.27 11.69
N SER A 133 -7.19 -13.61 12.84
CA SER A 133 -7.80 -12.66 13.79
C SER A 133 -6.78 -11.85 14.59
N ASN A 134 -5.50 -12.24 14.58
CA ASN A 134 -4.47 -11.58 15.39
C ASN A 134 -3.97 -10.27 14.76
N VAL A 135 -4.24 -10.06 13.47
CA VAL A 135 -3.75 -8.92 12.70
C VAL A 135 -4.82 -8.37 11.78
N SER A 136 -4.74 -7.07 11.50
CA SER A 136 -5.47 -6.48 10.37
C SER A 136 -4.63 -6.51 9.10
N LEU A 137 -5.22 -6.89 7.98
CA LEU A 137 -4.64 -6.84 6.63
C LEU A 137 -5.04 -5.53 5.96
N VAL A 138 -4.05 -4.67 5.72
CA VAL A 138 -4.24 -3.39 5.05
C VAL A 138 -3.55 -3.46 3.70
N VAL A 139 -4.24 -3.13 2.61
CA VAL A 139 -3.68 -3.34 1.27
C VAL A 139 -3.64 -2.09 0.41
N GLY A 140 -2.76 -2.12 -0.56
CA GLY A 140 -2.70 -1.14 -1.63
C GLY A 140 -1.78 -1.62 -2.75
N GLY A 141 -1.42 -0.70 -3.63
CA GLY A 141 -0.87 -1.06 -4.94
C GLY A 141 -1.98 -0.98 -5.99
N SER A 142 -2.08 0.18 -6.63
CA SER A 142 -3.05 0.45 -7.71
C SER A 142 -4.54 0.43 -7.34
N ILE A 143 -4.92 0.69 -6.08
CA ILE A 143 -6.31 1.00 -5.71
C ILE A 143 -6.71 2.34 -6.35
N ARG A 144 -7.59 2.29 -7.36
CA ARG A 144 -7.92 3.45 -8.20
C ARG A 144 -9.41 3.79 -8.22
N SER A 145 -10.27 2.94 -7.67
CA SER A 145 -11.71 3.13 -7.62
C SER A 145 -12.33 2.48 -6.39
N ALA A 146 -13.59 2.79 -6.12
CA ALA A 146 -14.41 2.09 -5.14
C ALA A 146 -14.50 0.59 -5.42
N ALA A 147 -14.63 0.19 -6.70
CA ALA A 147 -14.68 -1.22 -7.08
C ALA A 147 -13.39 -1.98 -6.71
N ASP A 148 -12.21 -1.35 -6.82
CA ASP A 148 -10.95 -1.97 -6.37
C ASP A 148 -10.95 -2.19 -4.85
N VAL A 149 -11.52 -1.26 -4.07
CA VAL A 149 -11.69 -1.41 -2.62
C VAL A 149 -12.64 -2.57 -2.29
N VAL A 150 -13.79 -2.65 -2.95
CA VAL A 150 -14.77 -3.73 -2.77
C VAL A 150 -14.15 -5.09 -3.07
N LYS A 151 -13.42 -5.22 -4.19
CA LYS A 151 -12.67 -6.43 -4.55
C LYS A 151 -11.65 -6.81 -3.48
N ALA A 152 -10.84 -5.86 -3.02
CA ALA A 152 -9.86 -6.11 -1.98
C ALA A 152 -10.50 -6.57 -0.65
N VAL A 153 -11.60 -5.94 -0.22
CA VAL A 153 -12.33 -6.36 0.98
C VAL A 153 -12.89 -7.77 0.80
N ALA A 154 -13.48 -8.08 -0.35
CA ALA A 154 -13.96 -9.43 -0.67
C ALA A 154 -12.85 -10.49 -0.65
N PHE A 155 -11.61 -10.12 -1.04
CA PHE A 155 -10.43 -11.00 -0.90
C PHE A 155 -9.85 -11.09 0.52
N GLY A 156 -10.37 -10.33 1.48
CA GLY A 156 -10.02 -10.44 2.89
C GLY A 156 -9.28 -9.23 3.47
N ALA A 157 -9.18 -8.10 2.77
CA ALA A 157 -8.61 -6.88 3.35
C ALA A 157 -9.52 -6.28 4.44
N ASP A 158 -8.93 -5.85 5.54
CA ASP A 158 -9.60 -5.07 6.59
C ASP A 158 -9.70 -3.59 6.21
N ALA A 159 -8.73 -3.06 5.46
CA ALA A 159 -8.79 -1.74 4.86
C ALA A 159 -7.90 -1.61 3.61
N CYS A 160 -8.15 -0.58 2.82
CA CYS A 160 -7.30 -0.18 1.70
C CYS A 160 -6.68 1.20 1.98
N TYR A 161 -5.41 1.42 1.62
CA TYR A 161 -4.85 2.77 1.58
C TYR A 161 -4.76 3.27 0.14
N VAL A 162 -5.21 4.50 -0.07
CA VAL A 162 -5.34 5.14 -1.38
C VAL A 162 -4.28 6.22 -1.52
N ALA A 163 -3.36 6.07 -2.47
CA ALA A 163 -2.25 7.01 -2.67
C ALA A 163 -2.37 7.76 -4.00
N THR A 164 -2.20 7.06 -5.13
CA THR A 164 -2.17 7.72 -6.45
C THR A 164 -3.48 8.42 -6.80
N ALA A 165 -4.64 7.80 -6.53
CA ALA A 165 -5.93 8.45 -6.75
C ALA A 165 -6.12 9.69 -5.87
N ALA A 166 -5.65 9.65 -4.62
CA ALA A 166 -5.65 10.81 -3.73
C ALA A 166 -4.73 11.93 -4.25
N LEU A 167 -3.54 11.59 -4.74
CA LEU A 167 -2.63 12.56 -5.38
C LEU A 167 -3.23 13.18 -6.64
N LEU A 168 -3.96 12.42 -7.45
CA LEU A 168 -4.69 12.93 -8.61
C LEU A 168 -5.75 13.95 -8.19
N ALA A 169 -6.56 13.64 -7.16
CA ALA A 169 -7.54 14.58 -6.62
C ALA A 169 -6.90 15.87 -6.08
N LEU A 170 -5.74 15.76 -5.44
CA LEU A 170 -4.94 16.91 -4.98
C LEU A 170 -4.40 17.77 -6.13
N GLY A 171 -4.36 17.27 -7.37
CA GLY A 171 -3.91 18.02 -8.56
C GLY A 171 -2.72 17.41 -9.29
N CYS A 172 -2.36 16.16 -9.03
CA CYS A 172 -1.34 15.46 -9.80
C CYS A 172 -1.85 15.20 -11.22
N HIS A 173 -1.02 15.47 -12.23
CA HIS A 173 -1.34 15.19 -13.63
C HIS A 173 -0.49 14.05 -14.21
N LEU A 174 0.11 13.23 -13.35
CA LEU A 174 0.91 12.06 -13.73
C LEU A 174 2.02 12.36 -14.76
N CYS A 175 2.72 13.49 -14.63
CA CYS A 175 3.85 13.84 -15.52
C CYS A 175 5.04 12.85 -15.42
N ARG A 176 5.11 12.01 -14.38
CA ARG A 176 6.16 10.99 -14.13
C ARG A 176 7.60 11.55 -14.06
N THR A 177 7.74 12.80 -13.64
CA THR A 177 9.02 13.48 -13.43
C THR A 177 9.27 13.81 -11.94
N CYS A 178 8.60 13.13 -11.02
CA CYS A 178 8.63 13.38 -9.57
C CYS A 178 10.06 13.42 -8.98
N GLN A 179 10.96 12.61 -9.54
CA GLN A 179 12.36 12.49 -9.17
C GLN A 179 13.17 13.75 -9.52
N SER A 180 12.75 14.51 -10.53
CA SER A 180 13.51 15.69 -10.99
C SER A 180 13.51 16.85 -10.00
N GLY A 181 12.60 16.84 -9.02
CA GLY A 181 12.35 17.99 -8.15
C GLY A 181 11.66 19.17 -8.86
N LYS A 182 11.23 19.02 -10.12
CA LYS A 182 10.62 20.06 -10.96
C LYS A 182 9.14 19.78 -11.26
N CYS A 183 8.39 19.31 -10.27
CA CYS A 183 6.96 19.06 -10.44
C CYS A 183 6.22 20.36 -10.78
N ASN A 184 5.65 20.44 -12.00
CA ASN A 184 4.94 21.65 -12.48
C ASN A 184 3.69 22.00 -11.67
N TRP A 185 3.18 21.03 -10.89
CA TRP A 185 1.95 21.12 -10.11
C TRP A 185 2.19 21.30 -8.60
N GLY A 186 3.44 21.57 -8.19
CA GLY A 186 3.76 21.87 -6.79
C GLY A 186 3.71 20.71 -5.81
N ILE A 187 3.44 19.48 -6.27
CA ILE A 187 3.29 18.30 -5.38
C ILE A 187 4.63 17.68 -5.00
N ALA A 188 5.44 17.28 -5.98
CA ALA A 188 6.66 16.49 -5.76
C ALA A 188 7.95 17.33 -5.93
N THR A 189 7.99 18.53 -5.35
CA THR A 189 9.08 19.52 -5.49
C THR A 189 9.39 20.21 -4.17
N GLN A 190 10.63 20.69 -4.01
CA GLN A 190 11.03 21.55 -2.88
C GLN A 190 11.33 23.00 -3.32
N ARG A 191 11.05 23.34 -4.59
CA ARG A 191 11.28 24.68 -5.13
C ARG A 191 10.13 25.60 -4.73
N PRO A 192 10.36 26.66 -3.93
CA PRO A 192 9.28 27.48 -3.36
C PRO A 192 8.29 28.04 -4.40
N GLU A 193 8.80 28.45 -5.56
CA GLU A 193 7.99 28.97 -6.68
C GLU A 193 7.12 27.90 -7.35
N LEU A 194 7.50 26.62 -7.26
CA LEU A 194 6.68 25.51 -7.75
C LEU A 194 5.69 25.05 -6.67
N VAL A 195 6.13 24.97 -5.41
CA VAL A 195 5.25 24.60 -4.28
C VAL A 195 4.04 25.51 -4.20
N LYS A 196 4.22 26.83 -4.39
CA LYS A 196 3.14 27.83 -4.44
C LYS A 196 2.06 27.57 -5.49
N ARG A 197 2.29 26.68 -6.46
CA ARG A 197 1.30 26.33 -7.50
C ARG A 197 0.23 25.35 -7.00
N LEU A 198 0.51 24.62 -5.91
CA LEU A 198 -0.47 23.76 -5.27
C LEU A 198 -1.29 24.60 -4.28
N ASN A 199 -2.61 24.65 -4.47
CA ASN A 199 -3.54 25.22 -3.49
C ASN A 199 -4.05 24.08 -2.58
N PRO A 200 -3.62 23.99 -1.31
CA PRO A 200 -4.01 22.90 -0.42
C PRO A 200 -5.50 22.86 -0.13
N GLU A 201 -6.17 24.00 -0.02
CA GLU A 201 -7.59 24.11 0.27
C GLU A 201 -8.41 23.45 -0.84
N THR A 202 -8.20 23.88 -2.08
CA THR A 202 -8.84 23.30 -3.28
C THR A 202 -8.50 21.82 -3.44
N GLY A 203 -7.24 21.45 -3.21
CA GLY A 203 -6.81 20.05 -3.27
C GLY A 203 -7.55 19.19 -2.23
N SER A 204 -7.69 19.70 -1.00
CA SER A 204 -8.37 19.01 0.09
C SER A 204 -9.86 18.83 -0.17
N GLU A 205 -10.54 19.85 -0.69
CA GLU A 205 -11.96 19.77 -1.07
C GLU A 205 -12.18 18.68 -2.14
N ARG A 206 -11.34 18.65 -3.18
CA ARG A 206 -11.41 17.63 -4.23
C ARG A 206 -11.17 16.22 -3.69
N LEU A 207 -10.22 16.07 -2.77
CA LEU A 207 -9.95 14.78 -2.12
C LEU A 207 -11.15 14.32 -1.26
N ILE A 208 -11.75 15.24 -0.51
CA ILE A 208 -12.97 14.95 0.28
C ILE A 208 -14.11 14.51 -0.64
N HIS A 209 -14.31 15.19 -1.77
CA HIS A 209 -15.32 14.81 -2.76
C HIS A 209 -15.06 13.41 -3.34
N LEU A 210 -13.80 13.10 -3.71
CA LEU A 210 -13.45 11.76 -4.20
C LEU A 210 -13.78 10.68 -3.16
N MET A 211 -13.36 10.88 -1.91
CA MET A 211 -13.62 9.90 -0.85
C MET A 211 -15.11 9.76 -0.52
N THR A 212 -15.87 10.86 -0.60
CA THR A 212 -17.32 10.86 -0.39
C THR A 212 -18.05 10.12 -1.52
N ALA A 213 -17.63 10.35 -2.76
CA ALA A 213 -18.17 9.64 -3.93
C ALA A 213 -17.86 8.13 -3.83
N TRP A 214 -16.63 7.75 -3.49
CA TRP A 214 -16.28 6.34 -3.31
C TRP A 214 -17.06 5.69 -2.18
N LYS A 215 -17.29 6.40 -1.06
CA LYS A 215 -18.14 5.90 0.02
C LYS A 215 -19.55 5.60 -0.47
N HIS A 216 -20.12 6.43 -1.36
CA HIS A 216 -21.43 6.20 -1.96
C HIS A 216 -21.40 4.99 -2.91
N GLU A 217 -20.43 4.95 -3.83
CA GLU A 217 -20.29 3.88 -4.81
C GLU A 217 -20.04 2.51 -4.15
N ILE A 218 -19.24 2.45 -3.08
CA ILE A 218 -19.07 1.22 -2.28
C ILE A 218 -20.41 0.73 -1.73
N LYS A 219 -21.26 1.63 -1.21
CA LYS A 219 -22.60 1.27 -0.71
C LYS A 219 -23.52 0.77 -1.82
N GLU A 220 -23.47 1.38 -3.00
CA GLU A 220 -24.25 0.93 -4.16
C GLU A 220 -23.81 -0.45 -4.63
N LEU A 221 -22.50 -0.69 -4.76
CA LEU A 221 -21.93 -1.99 -5.14
C LEU A 221 -22.33 -3.08 -4.13
N MET A 222 -22.19 -2.81 -2.83
CA MET A 222 -22.59 -3.74 -1.77
C MET A 222 -24.11 -3.96 -1.73
N GLY A 223 -24.90 -2.91 -1.92
CA GLY A 223 -26.36 -2.98 -1.99
C GLY A 223 -26.84 -3.84 -3.17
N GLY A 224 -26.17 -3.74 -4.33
CA GLY A 224 -26.41 -4.60 -5.49
C GLY A 224 -26.10 -6.07 -5.24
N MET A 225 -25.23 -6.38 -4.27
CA MET A 225 -24.93 -7.74 -3.80
C MET A 225 -25.86 -8.19 -2.65
N GLY A 226 -26.76 -7.33 -2.17
CA GLY A 226 -27.60 -7.60 -1.00
C GLY A 226 -26.83 -7.55 0.34
N ILE A 227 -25.66 -6.91 0.38
CA ILE A 227 -24.80 -6.83 1.57
C ILE A 227 -24.97 -5.46 2.25
N ASN A 228 -25.24 -5.48 3.57
CA ASN A 228 -25.51 -4.27 4.35
C ASN A 228 -24.39 -3.89 5.35
N SER A 229 -23.33 -4.68 5.48
CA SER A 229 -22.16 -4.39 6.32
C SER A 229 -20.86 -4.75 5.60
N ILE A 230 -19.80 -3.96 5.82
CA ILE A 230 -18.50 -4.18 5.15
C ILE A 230 -17.80 -5.43 5.72
N GLU A 231 -18.12 -5.77 6.96
CA GLU A 231 -17.68 -6.99 7.65
C GLU A 231 -18.24 -8.24 6.97
N ALA A 232 -19.50 -8.22 6.50
CA ALA A 232 -20.09 -9.35 5.78
C ALA A 232 -19.52 -9.54 4.37
N LEU A 233 -18.93 -8.49 3.79
CA LEU A 233 -18.17 -8.61 2.54
C LEU A 233 -16.76 -9.15 2.78
N ARG A 234 -16.16 -8.92 3.96
CA ARG A 234 -14.75 -9.24 4.22
C ARG A 234 -14.46 -10.74 4.08
N GLY A 235 -13.67 -11.10 3.07
CA GLY A 235 -13.35 -12.49 2.74
C GLY A 235 -14.50 -13.25 2.05
N ASN A 236 -15.61 -12.59 1.72
CA ASN A 236 -16.73 -13.17 0.98
C ASN A 236 -16.44 -13.21 -0.53
N ARG A 237 -15.59 -14.16 -0.92
CA ARG A 237 -15.14 -14.35 -2.31
C ARG A 237 -16.26 -14.80 -3.26
N LEU A 238 -17.37 -15.32 -2.72
CA LEU A 238 -18.54 -15.76 -3.51
C LEU A 238 -19.21 -14.62 -4.29
N MET A 239 -18.99 -13.37 -3.88
CA MET A 239 -19.49 -12.18 -4.57
C MET A 239 -18.65 -11.75 -5.76
N LEU A 240 -17.56 -12.47 -6.03
CA LEU A 240 -16.66 -12.21 -7.15
C LEU A 240 -16.78 -13.33 -8.19
N ARG A 241 -16.54 -12.96 -9.45
CA ARG A 241 -16.41 -13.89 -10.57
C ARG A 241 -15.22 -13.49 -11.44
N GLY A 242 -14.46 -14.49 -11.89
CA GLY A 242 -13.33 -14.28 -12.79
C GLY A 242 -13.75 -14.30 -14.25
N ILE A 243 -13.21 -13.37 -15.04
CA ILE A 243 -13.38 -13.32 -16.49
C ILE A 243 -11.99 -13.28 -17.12
N GLY A 244 -11.69 -14.21 -18.03
CA GLY A 244 -10.40 -14.28 -18.70
C GLY A 244 -9.22 -14.65 -17.77
N LEU A 245 -9.52 -15.24 -16.62
CA LEU A 245 -8.53 -15.78 -15.70
C LEU A 245 -8.30 -17.27 -15.98
N THR A 246 -7.07 -17.72 -15.78
CA THR A 246 -6.72 -19.14 -15.83
C THR A 246 -7.32 -19.89 -14.65
N GLU A 247 -7.46 -21.21 -14.78
CA GLU A 247 -7.91 -22.08 -13.68
C GLU A 247 -7.04 -21.90 -12.42
N LYS A 248 -5.73 -21.75 -12.59
CA LYS A 248 -4.82 -21.54 -11.46
C LYS A 248 -5.05 -20.21 -10.75
N GLU A 249 -5.34 -19.15 -11.50
CA GLU A 249 -5.67 -17.85 -10.91
C GLU A 249 -7.01 -17.89 -10.18
N LEU A 250 -8.03 -18.56 -10.74
CA LEU A 250 -9.33 -18.76 -10.09
C LEU A 250 -9.17 -19.53 -8.76
N GLU A 251 -8.40 -20.62 -8.76
CA GLU A 251 -8.09 -21.42 -7.58
C GLU A 251 -7.38 -20.58 -6.50
N ILE A 252 -6.34 -19.83 -6.87
CA ILE A 252 -5.59 -18.97 -5.95
C ILE A 252 -6.49 -17.89 -5.34
N LEU A 253 -7.31 -17.24 -6.18
CA LEU A 253 -8.23 -16.21 -5.75
C LEU A 253 -9.41 -16.78 -4.94
N GLY A 254 -9.71 -18.08 -5.08
CA GLY A 254 -10.86 -18.73 -4.47
C GLY A 254 -12.19 -18.18 -5.01
N ILE A 255 -12.26 -17.94 -6.33
CA ILE A 255 -13.46 -17.42 -7.01
C ILE A 255 -13.82 -18.32 -8.20
N SER A 256 -15.11 -18.36 -8.55
CA SER A 256 -15.61 -19.10 -9.71
C SER A 256 -15.46 -18.30 -11.01
N HIS A 257 -15.45 -19.01 -12.14
CA HIS A 257 -15.53 -18.36 -13.45
C HIS A 257 -16.92 -17.72 -13.65
N ALA A 258 -17.02 -16.61 -14.39
CA ALA A 258 -18.30 -15.89 -14.57
C ALA A 258 -19.42 -16.69 -15.28
N GLY A 259 -19.07 -17.81 -15.92
CA GLY A 259 -20.04 -18.74 -16.51
C GLY A 259 -20.54 -19.84 -15.57
N GLU A 260 -20.07 -19.86 -14.32
CA GLU A 260 -20.43 -20.80 -13.24
C GLU A 260 -21.10 -20.07 -12.06
#